data_AF-A0A6V7I1S2-F1
#
_entry.id   AF-A0A6V7I1S2-F1
#
_cell.length_a   1.000
_cell.length_b   1.000
_cell.length_c   1.000
_cell.angle_alpha   90.00
_cell.angle_beta   90.00
_cell.angle_gamma   90.00
#
_symmetry.space_group_name_H-M   'P 1'
#
loop_
_entity.id
_entity.type
_entity.pdbx_description
1 polymer ?
#
loop_
_entity_poly.entity_id
_entity_poly.type
_entity_poly.pdbx_seq_one_letter_code
_entity_poly.pdbx_strand_id
1 'polypeptide(L)'
;MDDKIVCTGGILDEKHILTAAHCVSTMTEEQASVTVGCTNIEDKSMIRMKVEKFHINPDYRRLIDLDFQNQRRVINDIAIIK
;
A
#
# COMPACT_ATOMS: atom_id res chain seq x y z
N MET A 1 8.67 -16.00 10.34
CA MET A 1 8.96 -14.88 9.43
C MET A 1 8.24 -13.69 10.02
N ASP A 2 8.98 -12.65 10.43
CA ASP A 2 8.39 -11.51 11.11
C ASP A 2 7.41 -10.77 10.20
N ASP A 3 6.19 -10.58 10.68
CA ASP A 3 5.16 -9.77 10.01
C ASP A 3 5.53 -8.29 10.09
N LYS A 4 6.46 -7.87 9.22
CA LYS A 4 6.90 -6.48 9.14
C LYS A 4 5.83 -5.64 8.44
N ILE A 5 5.35 -4.59 9.12
CA ILE A 5 4.54 -3.55 8.49
C ILE A 5 5.42 -2.77 7.52
N VAL A 6 5.06 -2.80 6.23
CA VAL A 6 5.85 -2.17 5.15
C VAL A 6 5.32 -0.77 4.79
N CYS A 7 4.01 -0.58 4.87
CA CYS A 7 3.32 0.67 4.56
C CYS A 7 2.08 0.85 5.44
N THR A 8 1.50 2.04 5.41
CA THR A 8 0.24 2.38 6.06
C THR A 8 -0.87 2.65 5.03
N GLY A 9 -2.10 2.83 5.51
CA GLY A 9 -3.25 3.17 4.68
C GLY A 9 -4.37 3.77 5.53
N GLY A 10 -5.38 4.31 4.85
CA GLY A 10 -6.60 4.82 5.47
C GLY A 10 -7.80 3.95 5.10
N ILE A 11 -8.66 3.65 6.07
CA ILE A 11 -9.93 2.95 5.81
C ILE A 11 -10.86 3.90 5.06
N LEU A 12 -11.30 3.53 3.86
CA LEU A 12 -12.29 4.28 3.09
C LEU A 12 -13.71 3.83 3.43
N ASP A 13 -13.91 2.52 3.54
CA ASP A 13 -15.16 1.88 3.92
C ASP A 13 -14.87 0.48 4.50
N GLU A 14 -15.91 -0.33 4.69
CA GLU A 14 -15.82 -1.68 5.29
C GLU A 14 -14.88 -2.66 4.56
N LYS A 15 -14.58 -2.42 3.27
CA LYS A 15 -13.83 -3.37 2.42
C LYS A 15 -12.70 -2.72 1.64
N HIS A 16 -12.49 -1.41 1.76
CA HIS A 16 -11.49 -0.71 0.97
C HIS A 16 -10.51 0.09 1.83
N ILE A 17 -9.22 -0.03 1.49
CA ILE A 17 -8.13 0.75 2.07
C ILE A 17 -7.53 1.65 0.99
N LEU A 18 -7.46 2.95 1.28
CA LEU A 18 -6.66 3.90 0.52
C LEU A 18 -5.20 3.78 0.92
N THR A 19 -4.31 3.67 -0.05
CA THR A 19 -2.86 3.69 0.17
C THR A 19 -2.14 4.29 -1.04
N ALA A 20 -0.81 4.28 -1.02
CA ALA A 20 0.03 4.72 -2.12
C ALA A 20 0.26 3.57 -3.12
N ALA A 21 0.33 3.90 -4.42
CA ALA A 21 0.64 2.92 -5.44
C ALA A 21 2.05 2.33 -5.28
N HIS A 22 3.03 3.12 -4.83
CA HIS A 22 4.39 2.63 -4.61
C HIS A 22 4.47 1.55 -3.53
N CYS A 23 3.51 1.48 -2.61
CA CYS A 23 3.44 0.46 -1.56
C CYS A 23 3.06 -0.91 -2.09
N VAL A 24 2.22 -0.97 -3.14
CA VAL A 24 1.62 -2.24 -3.61
C VAL A 24 2.01 -2.62 -5.04
N SER A 25 2.55 -1.69 -5.83
CA SER A 25 2.90 -1.89 -7.25
C SER A 25 3.97 -2.95 -7.55
N THR A 26 4.62 -3.49 -6.53
CA THR A 26 5.65 -4.51 -6.66
C THR A 26 5.32 -5.81 -5.92
N MET A 27 4.08 -5.93 -5.41
CA MET A 27 3.59 -7.07 -4.66
C MET A 27 2.45 -7.76 -5.43
N THR A 28 2.27 -9.05 -5.21
CA THR A 28 1.03 -9.75 -5.58
C THR A 28 0.05 -9.77 -4.41
N GLU A 29 -1.24 -9.98 -4.69
CA GLU A 29 -2.28 -10.06 -3.67
C GLU A 29 -2.00 -11.16 -2.62
N GLU A 30 -1.43 -12.29 -3.03
CA GLU A 30 -1.07 -13.40 -2.12
C GLU A 30 0.11 -13.07 -1.20
N GLN A 31 0.95 -12.12 -1.59
CA GLN A 31 2.10 -11.66 -0.79
C GLN A 31 1.71 -10.61 0.23
N ALA A 32 0.47 -10.12 0.20
CA ALA A 32 0.02 -8.99 0.98
C ALA A 32 -1.11 -9.33 1.94
N SER A 33 -1.19 -8.52 2.98
CA SER A 33 -2.25 -8.57 3.97
C SER A 33 -2.45 -7.19 4.55
N VAL A 34 -3.68 -6.86 4.92
CA VAL A 34 -3.99 -5.63 5.65
C VAL A 34 -4.19 -5.95 7.12
N THR A 35 -3.55 -5.17 7.99
CA THR A 35 -3.78 -5.23 9.43
C THR A 35 -4.59 -4.01 9.86
N VAL A 36 -5.74 -4.23 10.51
CA VAL A 36 -6.62 -3.17 11.04
C VAL A 36 -6.79 -3.29 12.54
N GLY A 37 -7.24 -2.19 13.18
CA GLY A 37 -7.39 -2.12 14.64
C GLY A 37 -6.05 -2.03 15.39
N CYS A 38 -4.93 -1.82 14.69
CA CYS A 38 -3.61 -1.69 15.27
C CYS A 38 -3.38 -0.25 15.77
N THR A 39 -3.45 -0.04 17.09
CA THR A 39 -2.95 1.18 17.74
C THR A 39 -1.57 0.97 18.38
N ASN A 40 -1.20 -0.30 18.63
CA ASN A 40 0.11 -0.74 19.07
C ASN A 40 0.50 -1.99 18.27
N ILE A 41 1.68 -1.96 17.65
CA ILE A 41 2.18 -3.05 16.78
C ILE A 41 2.48 -4.33 17.59
N GLU A 42 2.66 -4.20 18.91
CA GLU A 42 2.86 -5.34 19.81
C GLU A 42 1.54 -6.02 20.22
N ASP A 43 0.39 -5.42 19.88
CA ASP A 43 -0.92 -5.93 20.25
C ASP A 43 -1.30 -7.17 19.42
N LYS A 44 -1.58 -8.28 20.09
CA LYS A 44 -1.95 -9.54 19.41
C LYS A 44 -3.41 -9.60 18.98
N SER A 45 -4.23 -8.62 19.34
CA SER A 45 -5.65 -8.54 18.97
C SER A 45 -5.91 -7.96 17.57
N MET A 46 -4.84 -7.59 16.86
CA MET A 46 -4.93 -7.07 15.50
C MET A 46 -5.61 -8.05 14.53
N ILE A 47 -6.50 -7.51 13.69
CA ILE A 47 -7.18 -8.30 12.66
C ILE A 47 -6.40 -8.22 11.36
N ARG A 48 -6.03 -9.38 10.83
CA ARG A 48 -5.31 -9.51 9.56
C ARG A 48 -6.24 -10.06 8.48
N MET A 49 -6.39 -9.28 7.42
CA MET A 49 -7.22 -9.61 6.26
C MET A 49 -6.33 -9.89 5.05
N LYS A 50 -6.74 -10.86 4.23
CA LYS A 50 -6.11 -11.09 2.93
C LYS A 50 -6.55 -10.02 1.94
N VAL A 51 -5.68 -9.71 1.00
CA VAL A 51 -6.02 -8.85 -0.14
C VAL A 51 -6.77 -9.67 -1.18
N GLU A 52 -7.91 -9.16 -1.65
CA GLU A 52 -8.63 -9.68 -2.82
C GLU A 52 -8.06 -9.05 -4.10
N LYS A 53 -7.79 -7.73 -4.10
CA LYS A 53 -7.36 -7.03 -5.29
C LYS A 53 -6.62 -5.72 -5.02
N PHE A 54 -5.59 -5.45 -5.82
CA PHE A 54 -5.03 -4.10 -5.94
C PHE A 54 -5.65 -3.30 -7.08
N HIS A 55 -6.15 -2.12 -6.76
CA HIS A 55 -6.60 -1.10 -7.71
C HIS A 55 -5.59 0.04 -7.75
N ILE A 56 -4.51 -0.16 -8.50
CA ILE A 56 -3.47 0.85 -8.71
C ILE A 56 -3.97 1.86 -9.75
N ASN A 57 -3.74 3.16 -9.51
CA ASN A 57 -4.04 4.17 -10.51
C ASN A 57 -3.33 3.84 -11.84
N PRO A 58 -4.05 3.79 -12.98
CA PRO A 58 -3.48 3.34 -14.26
C PRO A 58 -2.37 4.27 -14.78
N ASP A 59 -2.35 5.53 -14.33
CA ASP A 59 -1.35 6.52 -14.68
C ASP A 59 -0.24 6.64 -13.61
N TYR A 60 -0.14 5.67 -12.68
CA TYR A 60 0.97 5.62 -11.72
C TYR A 60 2.31 5.52 -12.46
N ARG A 61 3.20 6.49 -12.20
CA ARG A 61 4.54 6.52 -12.80
C ARG A 61 5.57 6.92 -11.77
N ARG A 62 6.62 6.10 -11.66
CA ARG A 62 7.86 6.46 -10.98
C ARG A 62 8.81 7.00 -12.05
N LEU A 63 8.90 8.32 -12.15
CA LEU A 63 9.85 8.96 -13.06
C LEU A 63 11.23 8.87 -12.41
N ILE A 64 12.00 7.90 -12.88
CA ILE A 64 13.42 7.78 -12.57
C ILE A 64 14.14 8.74 -13.53
N ASP A 65 14.53 9.90 -13.02
CA ASP A 65 15.52 10.82 -13.57
C ASP A 65 15.41 11.14 -15.09
N LEU A 66 14.37 11.87 -15.48
CA LEU A 66 14.33 12.57 -16.78
C LEU A 66 14.66 14.07 -16.68
N ASP A 67 14.73 14.61 -15.46
CA ASP A 67 15.16 15.99 -15.23
C ASP A 67 16.62 15.99 -14.76
N PHE A 68 17.45 16.84 -15.36
CA PHE A 68 18.85 17.13 -15.01
C PHE A 68 19.07 17.57 -13.54
N GLN A 69 18.02 17.56 -12.71
CA GLN A 69 17.97 18.00 -11.32
C GLN A 69 17.87 16.86 -10.29
N ASN A 70 17.96 15.58 -10.71
CA ASN A 70 18.01 14.44 -9.79
C ASN A 70 16.80 14.38 -8.82
N GLN A 71 15.63 14.79 -9.30
CA GLN A 71 14.38 14.76 -8.53
C GLN A 71 13.54 13.56 -8.96
N ARG A 72 13.39 12.59 -8.05
CA ARG A 72 12.45 11.47 -8.20
C ARG A 72 11.02 12.00 -8.16
N ARG A 73 10.40 12.15 -9.32
CA ARG A 73 8.97 12.50 -9.40
C ARG A 73 8.14 11.22 -9.38
N VAL A 74 7.20 11.16 -8.44
CA VAL A 74 6.19 10.10 -8.39
C VAL A 74 4.85 10.75 -8.74
N ILE A 75 4.21 10.27 -9.79
CA ILE A 75 2.94 10.79 -10.30
C ILE A 75 1.85 9.75 -10.06
N ASN A 76 0.66 10.20 -9.65
CA ASN A 76 -0.50 9.37 -9.38
C ASN A 76 -0.21 8.23 -8.39
N ASP A 77 0.49 8.55 -7.30
CA ASP A 77 0.90 7.61 -6.27
C ASP A 77 -0.26 7.24 -5.33
N ILE A 78 -1.29 6.63 -5.89
CA ILE A 78 -2.54 6.31 -5.20
C ILE A 78 -3.06 4.95 -5.66
N ALA A 79 -3.50 4.14 -4.69
CA ALA A 79 -4.10 2.84 -4.94
C ALA A 79 -5.19 2.54 -3.90
N ILE A 80 -6.13 1.68 -4.27
CA ILE A 80 -7.13 1.11 -3.36
C ILE A 80 -6.86 -0.39 -3.24
N ILE A 81 -6.84 -0.89 -2.01
CA ILE A 81 -6.81 -2.31 -1.70
C ILE A 81 -8.25 -2.74 -1.39
N LYS A 82 -8.70 -3.84 -2.00
CA LYS A 82 -9.92 -4.56 -1.65
C LYS A 82 -9.57 -5.89 -0.99
#